data_AF-A0A7I2V4M0-F1
#
_entry.id   AF-A0A7I2V4M0-F1
#
_cell.length_a   1.000
_cell.length_b   1.000
_cell.length_c   1.000
_cell.angle_alpha   90.00
_cell.angle_beta   90.00
_cell.angle_gamma   90.00
#
_symmetry.space_group_name_H-M   'P 1'
#
loop_
_entity.id
_entity.type
_entity.pdbx_description
1 polymer ?
#
loop_
_entity_poly.entity_id
_entity_poly.type
_entity_poly.pdbx_seq_one_letter_code
_entity_poly.pdbx_strand_id
1 'polypeptide(L)' 'VMRDPNTKRSRGFGFVTYATVEEVDAAMNARPHKVDGRVVEPKRAVSREALLI' A
#
# COMPACT_ATOMS: atom_id res chain seq x y z
N VAL A 1 -7.39 4.08 -0.90
CA VAL A 1 -7.45 2.87 -1.75
C VAL A 1 -7.60 3.30 -3.21
N MET A 2 -6.80 2.74 -4.11
CA MET A 2 -6.85 3.10 -5.52
C MET A 2 -8.04 2.43 -6.21
N ARG A 3 -8.80 3.21 -6.99
CA ARG A 3 -9.96 2.73 -7.73
C ARG A 3 -9.80 3.03 -9.21
N ASP A 4 -10.42 2.20 -10.04
CA ASP A 4 -10.56 2.48 -11.46
C ASP A 4 -11.48 3.71 -11.66
N PRO A 5 -11.07 4.71 -12.46
CA PRO A 5 -11.80 5.97 -12.57
C PRO A 5 -13.17 5.81 -13.24
N ASN A 6 -13.35 4.81 -14.10
CA ASN A 6 -14.58 4.59 -14.87
C ASN A 6 -15.55 3.68 -14.11
N THR A 7 -15.07 2.51 -13.66
CA THR A 7 -15.89 1.48 -13.02
C THR A 7 -16.04 1.66 -11.50
N LYS A 8 -15.24 2.55 -10.90
CA LYS A 8 -15.13 2.78 -9.45
C LYS A 8 -14.75 1.53 -8.62
N ARG A 9 -14.38 0.42 -9.27
CA ARG A 9 -13.93 -0.81 -8.62
C ARG A 9 -12.54 -0.63 -8.01
N SER A 10 -12.27 -1.33 -6.90
CA SER A 10 -10.95 -1.34 -6.26
C SER A 10 -9.91 -1.97 -7.17
N ARG A 11 -8.71 -1.38 -7.21
CA ARG A 11 -7.56 -1.92 -7.94
C ARG A 11 -6.73 -2.90 -7.12
N GLY A 12 -7.14 -3.21 -5.90
CA GLY A 12 -6.46 -4.19 -5.03
C GLY A 12 -5.22 -3.65 -4.30
N PHE A 13 -4.93 -2.35 -4.39
CA PHE A 13 -3.83 -1.71 -3.66
C PHE A 13 -4.18 -0.30 -3.20
N GLY A 14 -3.36 0.22 -2.29
CA GLY A 14 -3.44 1.59 -1.79
C GLY A 14 -2.09 2.03 -1.24
N PHE A 15 -2.05 3.29 -0.85
CA PHE A 15 -0.90 3.88 -0.17
C PHE A 15 -1.33 4.35 1.21
N VAL A 16 -0.40 4.25 2.16
CA VAL A 16 -0.53 4.80 3.51
C VAL A 16 0.66 5.72 3.70
N THR A 17 0.39 6.96 4.08
CA THR A 17 1.42 7.94 4.41
C THR A 17 1.57 7.97 5.92
N TYR A 18 2.76 7.66 6.40
CA TYR A 18 3.14 7.77 7.81
C TYR A 18 3.76 9.14 8.09
N ALA A 19 3.77 9.55 9.35
CA ALA A 19 4.37 10.81 9.76
C ALA A 19 5.91 10.72 9.77
N THR A 20 6.45 9.56 10.15
CA THR A 20 7.89 9.35 10.24
C THR A 20 8.36 8.09 9.51
N VAL A 21 9.67 8.00 9.26
CA VAL A 21 10.28 6.85 8.58
C VAL A 21 10.27 5.62 9.49
N GLU A 22 10.46 5.81 10.80
CA GLU A 22 10.47 4.77 11.82
C GLU A 22 9.11 4.05 11.88
N GLU A 23 8.01 4.78 11.72
CA GLU A 23 6.67 4.19 11.65
C GLU A 23 6.52 3.29 10.43
N VAL A 24 7.12 3.67 9.28
CA VAL A 24 7.12 2.81 8.08
C VAL A 24 7.92 1.55 8.33
N ASP A 25 9.10 1.65 8.95
CA ASP A 25 9.93 0.49 9.26
C ASP A 25 9.27 -0.44 10.28
N ALA A 26 8.66 0.11 11.33
CA ALA A 26 7.86 -0.65 12.28
C ALA A 26 6.71 -1.39 11.58
N ALA A 27 5.98 -0.73 10.70
CA ALA A 27 4.92 -1.35 9.91
C ALA A 27 5.47 -2.44 8.98
N MET A 28 6.60 -2.24 8.32
CA MET A 28 7.23 -3.27 7.48
C MET A 28 7.71 -4.47 8.30
N ASN A 29 8.18 -4.27 9.53
CA ASN A 29 8.67 -5.36 10.38
C ASN A 29 7.54 -6.15 11.03
N ALA A 30 6.39 -5.53 11.28
CA ALA A 30 5.21 -6.16 11.88
C ALA A 30 4.41 -7.09 10.94
N ARG A 31 4.99 -7.53 9.82
CA ARG A 31 4.36 -8.50 8.91
C ARG A 31 4.16 -9.85 9.64
N PRO A 32 3.09 -10.61 9.33
CA PRO A 32 2.07 -10.36 8.31
C PRO A 32 0.96 -9.41 8.76
N HIS A 33 0.43 -8.62 7.82
CA HIS A 33 -0.71 -7.73 8.08
C HIS A 33 -2.00 -8.33 7.57
N LYS A 34 -3.08 -8.17 8.35
CA LYS A 34 -4.43 -8.58 7.97
C LYS A 34 -5.38 -7.39 8.07
N VAL A 35 -6.04 -7.05 6.97
CA VAL A 35 -7.02 -5.95 6.87
C VAL A 35 -8.31 -6.51 6.31
N ASP A 36 -9.43 -6.30 7.00
CA ASP A 36 -10.76 -6.81 6.62
C ASP A 36 -10.77 -8.31 6.27
N GLY A 37 -10.06 -9.11 7.07
CA GLY A 37 -9.97 -10.55 6.85
C GLY A 37 -8.97 -10.98 5.77
N ARG A 38 -8.38 -10.06 5.01
CA ARG A 38 -7.43 -10.36 3.93
C ARG A 38 -6.00 -10.09 4.36
N VAL A 39 -5.09 -11.01 4.03
CA VAL A 39 -3.65 -10.78 4.21
C VAL A 39 -3.20 -9.78 3.16
N VAL A 40 -2.48 -8.74 3.58
CA VAL A 40 -1.95 -7.71 2.70
C VAL A 40 -0.42 -7.71 2.75
N GLU A 41 0.19 -7.40 1.61
CA GLU A 41 1.64 -7.32 1.47
C GLU A 41 2.06 -5.85 1.44
N PRO A 42 2.62 -5.29 2.54
CA PRO A 42 3.15 -3.93 2.50
C PRO A 42 4.48 -3.91 1.72
N LYS A 43 4.65 -2.87 0.89
CA LYS A 43 5.87 -2.58 0.13
C LYS A 43 6.19 -1.10 0.25
N ARG A 44 7.48 -0.74 0.18
CA ARG A 44 7.88 0.67 0.07
C ARG A 44 7.25 1.25 -1.20
N ALA A 45 6.61 2.40 -1.06
CA ALA A 45 5.92 3.04 -2.17
C ALA A 45 6.92 3.51 -3.21
N VAL A 46 6.68 3.14 -4.46
CA VAL A 46 7.42 3.63 -5.63
C VAL A 46 6.49 4.52 -6.43
N SER A 47 7.05 5.60 -7.00
CA SER A 47 6.27 6.48 -7.87
C SER A 47 5.78 5.71 -9.11
N ARG A 48 4.68 6.17 -9.70
CA ARG A 48 4.15 5.56 -10.93
C ARG A 48 5.20 5.57 -12.05
N GLU A 49 5.95 6.66 -12.15
CA GLU A 49 7.02 6.82 -13.15
C GLU A 49 8.13 5.80 -12.94
N ALA A 50 8.56 5.56 -11.70
CA ALA A 50 9.58 4.57 -11.37
C ALA A 50 9.15 3.11 -11.62
N LEU A 51 7.86 2.84 -11.83
CA LEU A 51 7.31 1.53 -12.17
C LEU A 51 7.10 1.33 -13.68
N LEU A 52 7.27 2.39 -14.49
CA LEU A 52 7.05 2.37 -15.94
C LEU A 52 8.36 2.30 -16.76
N ILE A 53 9.50 2.32 -16.08
CA ILE A 53 10.84 2.03 -16.60
C ILE A 53 11.21 0.57 -16.34
#